data_AF-A0A0F9A923-F1
#
_entry.id   AF-A0A0F9A923-F1
#
_cell.length_a   1.000
_cell.length_b   1.000
_cell.length_c   1.000
_cell.angle_alpha   90.00
_cell.angle_beta   90.00
_cell.angle_gamma   90.00
#
_symmetry.space_group_name_H-M   'P 1'
#
loop_
_entity.id
_entity.type
_entity.pdbx_description
1 polymer ?
#
loop_
_entity_poly.entity_id
_entity_poly.type
_entity_poly.pdbx_seq_one_letter_code
_entity_poly.pdbx_strand_id
1 'polypeptide(L)'
;MRKLLFSLILALPLGATYFFDGTNDRISYATATDFVITGDISFYMILKLDSSVRTNDLIVSAEAGAGETENDNSMFWLDIVGASDSWDLRYIHEYSAGTNEMNTFLTNITNDTFSAIGVVRDITANTVKLWKDGSLVDTFNYTNDPTIGATTTIPLFFGERLGGSFDGDYFGAEPALWDAAIPDDIMVMLTKSKLCPNFYRKDGVFHSHMIRNAEDIWKGHSPTITGAAVDTHAAVIFPTQPISGFAAAGAPPARDLMLISIAMKYAPLPLLAGGMGLA
;
A
#
# COMPACT_ATOMS: atom_id res chain seq x y z
N MET A 1 20.75 39.58 -19.39
CA MET A 1 20.12 39.41 -18.06
C MET A 1 19.68 37.95 -17.93
N ARG A 2 20.32 37.16 -17.06
CA ARG A 2 19.90 35.78 -16.74
C ARG A 2 18.68 35.87 -15.82
N LYS A 3 17.51 35.43 -16.28
CA LYS A 3 16.33 35.29 -15.43
C LYS A 3 16.60 34.12 -14.46
N LEU A 4 16.78 34.42 -13.18
CA LEU A 4 16.65 33.41 -12.13
C LEU A 4 15.19 32.93 -12.19
N LEU A 5 14.97 31.71 -12.68
CA LEU A 5 13.71 31.02 -12.40
C LEU A 5 13.74 30.65 -10.92
N PHE A 6 12.94 31.34 -10.12
CA PHE A 6 12.55 30.87 -8.81
C PHE A 6 11.80 29.54 -9.00
N SER A 7 12.42 28.44 -8.59
CA SER A 7 11.76 27.15 -8.45
C SER A 7 10.73 27.26 -7.32
N LEU A 8 9.45 27.37 -7.68
CA LEU A 8 8.36 27.21 -6.75
C LEU A 8 8.32 25.73 -6.36
N ILE A 9 8.90 25.39 -5.20
CA ILE A 9 8.71 24.10 -4.57
C ILE A 9 7.26 24.10 -4.08
N LEU A 10 6.36 23.54 -4.89
CA LEU A 10 4.98 23.29 -4.47
C LEU A 10 5.03 22.13 -3.46
N ALA A 11 5.18 22.46 -2.18
CA ALA A 11 4.94 21.53 -1.09
C ALA A 11 3.44 21.24 -1.08
N LEU A 12 3.01 20.18 -1.76
CA LEU A 12 1.67 19.64 -1.57
C LEU A 12 1.56 19.21 -0.10
N PRO A 13 0.39 19.41 0.55
CA PRO A 13 0.18 18.93 1.91
C PRO A 13 0.53 17.44 1.95
N LEU A 14 1.49 17.13 2.80
CA LEU A 14 2.06 15.81 3.04
C LEU A 14 0.95 14.80 3.29
N GLY A 15 1.14 13.55 2.83
CA GLY A 15 0.29 12.44 3.24
C GLY A 15 0.17 12.41 4.76
N ALA A 16 -1.05 12.33 5.27
CA ALA A 16 -1.27 12.22 6.70
C ALA A 16 -0.72 10.86 7.17
N THR A 17 0.12 10.87 8.20
CA THR A 17 0.50 9.66 8.93
C THR A 17 -0.44 9.51 10.13
N TYR A 18 -0.85 8.28 10.41
CA TYR A 18 -1.67 7.95 11.55
C TYR A 18 -0.77 7.32 12.59
N PHE A 19 -0.91 7.80 13.81
CA PHE A 19 -0.34 7.17 14.97
C PHE A 19 -1.42 6.26 15.55
N PHE A 20 -1.10 4.99 15.67
CA PHE A 20 -1.88 4.04 16.45
C PHE A 20 -1.16 3.97 17.79
N ASP A 21 -1.78 4.45 18.87
CA ASP A 21 -1.20 4.55 20.22
C ASP A 21 -1.44 3.30 21.08
N GLY A 22 -1.85 2.22 20.41
CA GLY A 22 -2.03 0.93 21.03
C GLY A 22 -3.22 0.88 21.97
N THR A 23 -4.21 1.78 21.88
CA THR A 23 -5.48 1.60 22.60
C THR A 23 -6.69 2.10 21.79
N ASN A 24 -7.48 1.15 21.27
CA ASN A 24 -8.70 1.39 20.47
C ASN A 24 -8.48 2.15 19.15
N ASP A 25 -7.24 2.19 18.66
CA ASP A 25 -6.93 2.89 17.43
C ASP A 25 -7.13 1.97 16.23
N ARG A 26 -8.06 2.34 15.36
CA ARG A 26 -8.35 1.57 14.14
C ARG A 26 -8.85 2.43 13.02
N ILE A 27 -8.64 1.92 11.82
CA ILE A 27 -9.33 2.38 10.62
C ILE A 27 -10.10 1.20 10.06
N SER A 28 -11.41 1.39 9.93
CA SER A 28 -12.29 0.35 9.43
C SER A 28 -13.09 0.82 8.25
N TYR A 29 -13.07 0.01 7.19
CA TYR A 29 -13.95 0.11 6.04
C TYR A 29 -15.03 -0.98 6.12
N ALA A 30 -15.69 -1.08 7.28
CA ALA A 30 -16.58 -2.18 7.65
C ALA A 30 -17.69 -2.52 6.62
N THR A 31 -18.16 -1.52 5.88
CA THR A 31 -19.33 -1.62 5.01
C THR A 31 -18.98 -1.68 3.52
N ALA A 32 -17.70 -1.73 3.18
CA ALA A 32 -17.27 -1.79 1.78
C ALA A 32 -17.45 -3.22 1.22
N THR A 33 -18.09 -3.34 0.07
CA THR A 33 -18.23 -4.60 -0.67
C THR A 33 -17.00 -4.90 -1.53
N ASP A 34 -16.19 -3.88 -1.80
CA ASP A 34 -15.16 -3.93 -2.84
C ASP A 34 -13.88 -4.66 -2.40
N PHE A 35 -13.79 -5.08 -1.13
CA PHE A 35 -12.64 -5.82 -0.60
C PHE A 35 -12.85 -7.34 -0.53
N VAL A 36 -13.90 -7.85 -1.17
CA VAL A 36 -14.06 -9.30 -1.42
C VAL A 36 -13.08 -9.73 -2.52
N ILE A 37 -11.78 -9.70 -2.20
CA ILE A 37 -10.72 -9.98 -3.16
C ILE A 37 -10.19 -11.40 -2.92
N THR A 38 -10.83 -12.36 -3.60
CA THR A 38 -10.35 -13.75 -3.66
C THR A 38 -9.29 -13.94 -4.75
N GLY A 39 -9.04 -12.92 -5.58
CA GLY A 39 -8.08 -12.98 -6.69
C GLY A 39 -6.70 -12.44 -6.32
N ASP A 40 -6.06 -11.82 -7.31
CA ASP A 40 -4.77 -11.15 -7.10
C ASP A 40 -4.92 -9.95 -6.15
N ILE A 41 -3.91 -9.73 -5.34
CA ILE A 41 -3.84 -8.55 -4.46
C ILE A 41 -2.48 -7.92 -4.61
N SER A 42 -2.45 -6.59 -4.66
CA SER A 42 -1.23 -5.84 -4.31
C SER A 42 -1.53 -4.93 -3.14
N PHE A 43 -0.59 -4.82 -2.22
CA PHE A 43 -0.65 -3.92 -1.08
C PHE A 43 0.65 -3.13 -0.97
N TYR A 44 0.56 -1.88 -0.58
CA TYR A 44 1.70 -1.02 -0.28
C TYR A 44 1.40 -0.20 0.96
N MET A 45 2.41 0.02 1.80
CA MET A 45 2.37 1.05 2.84
C MET A 45 3.78 1.48 3.24
N ILE A 46 3.89 2.66 3.85
CA ILE A 46 5.06 3.06 4.62
C ILE A 46 4.73 2.82 6.09
N LEU A 47 5.57 2.06 6.79
CA LEU A 47 5.38 1.73 8.20
C LEU A 47 6.59 2.14 9.03
N LYS A 48 6.37 2.53 10.28
CA LYS A 48 7.39 2.64 11.33
C LYS A 48 6.85 1.95 12.58
N LEU A 49 7.60 0.97 13.09
CA LEU A 49 7.25 0.22 14.30
C LEU A 49 7.83 0.92 15.52
N ASP A 50 7.05 1.02 16.60
CA ASP A 50 7.55 1.46 17.91
C ASP A 50 8.20 0.29 18.66
N SER A 51 8.96 0.62 19.70
CA SER A 51 9.44 -0.27 20.74
C SER A 51 8.34 -1.05 21.51
N SER A 52 7.09 -0.57 21.51
CA SER A 52 5.98 -1.23 22.21
C SER A 52 5.29 -2.34 21.40
N VAL A 53 5.59 -2.45 20.10
CA VAL A 53 5.09 -3.51 19.21
C VAL A 53 5.38 -4.90 19.78
N ARG A 54 4.44 -5.82 19.56
CA ARG A 54 4.46 -7.19 20.06
C ARG A 54 4.32 -8.18 18.90
N THR A 55 4.59 -9.45 19.19
CA THR A 55 4.29 -10.52 18.22
C THR A 55 2.78 -10.69 18.07
N ASN A 56 2.35 -10.94 16.83
CA ASN A 56 0.98 -10.99 16.32
C ASN A 56 0.25 -9.64 16.29
N ASP A 57 1.00 -8.55 16.38
CA ASP A 57 0.44 -7.23 16.18
C ASP A 57 -0.03 -7.05 14.72
N LEU A 58 -1.34 -6.84 14.52
CA LEU A 58 -1.97 -6.69 13.22
C LEU A 58 -1.69 -5.33 12.58
N ILE A 59 -1.23 -5.36 11.33
CA ILE A 59 -1.07 -4.16 10.50
C ILE A 59 -2.34 -3.93 9.68
N VAL A 60 -2.80 -4.97 8.99
CA VAL A 60 -3.96 -4.91 8.09
C VAL A 60 -4.63 -6.29 8.00
N SER A 61 -5.95 -6.30 8.00
CA SER A 61 -6.75 -7.50 7.69
C SER A 61 -7.92 -7.17 6.76
N ALA A 62 -8.24 -8.13 5.89
CA ALA A 62 -9.47 -8.19 5.12
C ALA A 62 -10.15 -9.53 5.45
N GLU A 63 -10.98 -9.53 6.49
CA GLU A 63 -11.63 -10.72 7.05
C GLU A 63 -13.12 -10.44 7.29
N ALA A 64 -14.00 -11.41 7.10
CA ALA A 64 -15.44 -11.19 7.27
C ALA A 64 -15.93 -11.32 8.72
N GLY A 65 -15.22 -12.07 9.56
CA GLY A 65 -15.66 -12.38 10.92
C GLY A 65 -14.58 -13.02 11.79
N ALA A 66 -14.87 -13.16 13.08
CA ALA A 66 -14.00 -13.83 14.05
C ALA A 66 -14.29 -15.35 14.18
N GLY A 67 -14.93 -15.95 13.17
CA GLY A 67 -15.32 -17.36 13.18
C GLY A 67 -14.34 -18.26 12.43
N GLU A 68 -14.63 -19.57 12.45
CA GLU A 68 -13.82 -20.62 11.81
C GLU A 68 -14.57 -21.21 10.60
N THR A 69 -15.59 -20.51 10.08
CA THR A 69 -16.32 -20.94 8.89
C THR A 69 -15.73 -20.30 7.65
N GLU A 70 -15.97 -20.89 6.48
CA GLU A 70 -15.53 -20.30 5.21
C GLU A 70 -16.09 -18.88 4.96
N ASN A 71 -17.20 -18.53 5.61
CA ASN A 71 -17.76 -17.18 5.53
C ASN A 71 -16.99 -16.16 6.37
N ASP A 72 -16.15 -16.60 7.29
CA ASP A 72 -15.35 -15.78 8.20
C ASP A 72 -13.90 -15.60 7.74
N ASN A 73 -13.48 -16.37 6.72
CA ASN A 73 -12.10 -16.45 6.26
C ASN A 73 -11.46 -15.06 6.00
N SER A 74 -10.19 -14.94 6.37
CA SER A 74 -9.33 -13.80 6.06
C SER A 74 -8.73 -13.93 4.67
N MET A 75 -9.08 -13.00 3.77
CA MET A 75 -8.55 -12.97 2.41
C MET A 75 -7.20 -12.30 2.33
N PHE A 76 -6.84 -11.47 3.30
CA PHE A 76 -5.52 -10.87 3.41
C PHE A 76 -5.29 -10.48 4.85
N TRP A 77 -4.17 -10.91 5.40
CA TRP A 77 -3.75 -10.54 6.75
C TRP A 77 -2.25 -10.34 6.73
N LEU A 78 -1.82 -9.23 7.32
CA LEU A 78 -0.42 -8.95 7.60
C LEU A 78 -0.26 -8.58 9.08
N ASP A 79 0.53 -9.38 9.81
CA ASP A 79 0.91 -9.08 11.18
C ASP A 79 2.43 -9.12 11.38
N ILE A 80 2.84 -8.71 12.58
CA ILE A 80 4.22 -8.58 12.99
C ILE A 80 4.60 -9.79 13.84
N VAL A 81 5.76 -10.37 13.58
CA VAL A 81 6.33 -11.45 14.41
C VAL A 81 7.80 -11.17 14.69
N GLY A 82 8.34 -11.75 15.77
CA GLY A 82 9.74 -11.60 16.11
C GLY A 82 9.94 -10.82 17.41
N ALA A 83 10.97 -9.97 17.45
CA ALA A 83 11.33 -9.21 18.63
C ALA A 83 11.79 -7.79 18.27
N SER A 84 11.84 -6.93 19.29
CA SER A 84 12.32 -5.55 19.19
C SER A 84 13.59 -5.43 18.35
N ASP A 85 13.56 -4.51 17.38
CA ASP A 85 14.64 -4.23 16.43
C ASP A 85 14.99 -5.34 15.44
N SER A 86 14.16 -6.38 15.34
CA SER A 86 14.28 -7.46 14.36
C SER A 86 12.91 -8.03 14.03
N TRP A 87 12.00 -7.14 13.60
CA TRP A 87 10.63 -7.51 13.29
C TRP A 87 10.50 -8.07 11.88
N ASP A 88 9.73 -9.14 11.80
CA ASP A 88 9.38 -9.83 10.57
C ASP A 88 7.88 -9.66 10.30
N LEU A 89 7.51 -9.71 9.03
CA LEU A 89 6.12 -9.60 8.62
C LEU A 89 5.60 -10.96 8.22
N ARG A 90 4.41 -11.30 8.70
CA ARG A 90 3.78 -12.57 8.38
C ARG A 90 2.48 -12.34 7.63
N TYR A 91 2.44 -12.94 6.46
CA TYR A 91 1.28 -12.96 5.59
C TYR A 91 0.42 -14.18 5.94
N ILE A 92 -0.89 -14.00 5.92
CA ILE A 92 -1.87 -15.07 6.06
C ILE A 92 -3.01 -14.83 5.05
N HIS A 93 -3.47 -15.91 4.43
CA HIS A 93 -4.84 -16.00 3.91
C HIS A 93 -5.45 -17.33 4.30
N GLU A 94 -6.78 -17.37 4.34
CA GLU A 94 -7.54 -18.56 4.71
C GLU A 94 -8.28 -19.15 3.51
N TYR A 95 -8.44 -20.47 3.56
CA TYR A 95 -9.21 -21.26 2.60
C TYR A 95 -10.04 -22.31 3.34
N SER A 96 -11.09 -22.81 2.68
CA SER A 96 -12.04 -23.77 3.28
C SER A 96 -12.58 -23.26 4.62
N ALA A 97 -12.68 -24.09 5.67
CA ALA A 97 -13.17 -23.66 6.98
C ALA A 97 -12.01 -23.16 7.86
N GLY A 98 -11.55 -21.92 7.65
CA GLY A 98 -10.54 -21.26 8.49
C GLY A 98 -9.12 -21.84 8.41
N THR A 99 -8.77 -22.55 7.34
CA THR A 99 -7.42 -23.13 7.23
C THR A 99 -6.45 -22.10 6.64
N ASN A 100 -5.30 -21.91 7.29
CA ASN A 100 -4.30 -20.91 6.89
C ASN A 100 -3.32 -21.41 5.81
N GLU A 101 -3.08 -20.60 4.79
CA GLU A 101 -1.81 -20.51 4.06
C GLU A 101 -1.04 -19.32 4.63
N MET A 102 0.16 -19.55 5.15
CA MET A 102 0.90 -18.50 5.87
C MET A 102 2.40 -18.61 5.66
N ASN A 103 3.06 -17.45 5.66
CA ASN A 103 4.52 -17.37 5.62
C ASN A 103 5.04 -16.15 6.38
N THR A 104 6.16 -16.33 7.09
CA THR A 104 6.89 -15.24 7.71
C THR A 104 8.05 -14.81 6.80
N PHE A 105 8.06 -13.54 6.41
CA PHE A 105 9.12 -12.91 5.63
C PHE A 105 10.14 -12.28 6.57
N LEU A 106 11.42 -12.62 6.41
CA LEU A 106 12.53 -12.13 7.24
C LEU A 106 12.89 -10.68 6.92
N THR A 107 12.01 -9.74 7.25
CA THR A 107 12.14 -8.32 6.92
C THR A 107 13.16 -7.59 7.78
N ASN A 108 13.45 -8.07 8.99
CA ASN A 108 14.39 -7.44 9.94
C ASN A 108 14.14 -5.93 10.10
N ILE A 109 12.88 -5.54 10.29
CA ILE A 109 12.48 -4.14 10.51
C ILE A 109 12.95 -3.73 11.90
N THR A 110 13.70 -2.64 11.95
CA THR A 110 14.14 -2.02 13.21
C THR A 110 13.08 -1.06 13.72
N ASN A 111 13.01 -0.87 15.03
CA ASN A 111 12.11 0.14 15.59
C ASN A 111 12.53 1.53 15.11
N ASP A 112 11.58 2.44 15.23
CA ASP A 112 11.75 3.87 14.95
C ASP A 112 12.24 4.24 13.56
N THR A 113 12.19 3.30 12.62
CA THR A 113 12.66 3.48 11.24
C THR A 113 11.53 3.26 10.27
N PHE A 114 11.34 4.22 9.35
CA PHE A 114 10.36 4.07 8.28
C PHE A 114 10.84 3.09 7.22
N SER A 115 10.07 2.01 7.02
CA SER A 115 10.24 1.04 5.95
C SER A 115 9.02 1.05 5.03
N ALA A 116 9.26 1.03 3.72
CA ALA A 116 8.19 0.87 2.74
C ALA A 116 8.03 -0.62 2.41
N ILE A 117 6.81 -1.12 2.60
CA ILE A 117 6.44 -2.51 2.40
C ILE A 117 5.53 -2.62 1.19
N GLY A 118 5.82 -3.61 0.35
CA GLY A 118 4.99 -3.99 -0.77
C GLY A 118 4.68 -5.49 -0.67
N VAL A 119 3.43 -5.88 -0.91
CA VAL A 119 3.02 -7.28 -0.99
C VAL A 119 2.28 -7.49 -2.30
N VAL A 120 2.56 -8.57 -3.02
CA VAL A 120 1.81 -8.96 -4.22
C VAL A 120 1.46 -10.44 -4.12
N ARG A 121 0.16 -10.75 -4.14
CA ARG A 121 -0.37 -12.09 -4.38
C ARG A 121 -0.77 -12.22 -5.84
N ASP A 122 -0.29 -13.28 -6.47
CA ASP A 122 -0.69 -13.75 -7.80
C ASP A 122 -1.32 -15.14 -7.64
N ILE A 123 -2.61 -15.25 -7.94
CA ILE A 123 -3.40 -16.49 -7.82
C ILE A 123 -3.24 -17.42 -9.04
N THR A 124 -2.72 -16.92 -10.15
CA THR A 124 -2.41 -17.79 -11.29
C THR A 124 -1.11 -18.55 -11.04
N ALA A 125 -0.14 -17.87 -10.41
CA ALA A 125 1.16 -18.45 -10.07
C ALA A 125 1.19 -19.11 -8.67
N ASN A 126 0.16 -18.92 -7.85
CA ASN A 126 0.10 -19.31 -6.43
C ASN A 126 1.31 -18.82 -5.63
N THR A 127 1.60 -17.52 -5.78
CA THR A 127 2.71 -16.88 -5.06
C THR A 127 2.29 -15.64 -4.31
N VAL A 128 3.00 -15.38 -3.20
CA VAL A 128 3.02 -14.10 -2.51
C VAL A 128 4.46 -13.62 -2.44
N LYS A 129 4.71 -12.41 -2.94
CA LYS A 129 6.00 -11.75 -2.88
C LYS A 129 5.92 -10.58 -1.91
N LEU A 130 6.99 -10.36 -1.14
CA LEU A 130 7.11 -9.21 -0.26
C LEU A 130 8.37 -8.41 -0.59
N TRP A 131 8.24 -7.10 -0.69
CA TRP A 131 9.33 -6.15 -0.88
C TRP A 131 9.46 -5.25 0.34
N LYS A 132 10.72 -4.91 0.67
CA LYS A 132 11.08 -3.92 1.67
C LYS A 132 12.07 -2.94 1.06
N ASP A 133 11.73 -1.66 1.09
CA ASP A 133 12.61 -0.56 0.68
C ASP A 133 13.23 -0.77 -0.73
N GLY A 134 12.46 -1.32 -1.67
CA GLY A 134 12.88 -1.56 -3.05
C GLY A 134 13.52 -2.91 -3.33
N SER A 135 13.69 -3.77 -2.32
CA SER A 135 14.30 -5.09 -2.47
C SER A 135 13.27 -6.18 -2.21
N LEU A 136 13.25 -7.21 -3.06
CA LEU A 136 12.46 -8.42 -2.80
C LEU A 136 13.05 -9.10 -1.56
N VAL A 137 12.20 -9.35 -0.56
CA VAL A 137 12.55 -10.08 0.66
C VAL A 137 12.49 -11.57 0.38
N ASP A 138 11.32 -12.06 -0.06
CA ASP A 138 11.14 -13.46 -0.45
C ASP A 138 9.90 -13.66 -1.33
N THR A 139 9.76 -14.88 -1.85
CA THR A 139 8.56 -15.41 -2.53
C THR A 139 8.03 -16.62 -1.78
N PHE A 140 6.84 -16.49 -1.20
CA PHE A 140 6.07 -17.61 -0.66
C PHE A 140 5.28 -18.28 -1.78
N ASN A 141 5.43 -19.61 -1.93
CA ASN A 141 4.59 -20.40 -2.81
C ASN A 141 3.55 -21.13 -1.95
N TYR A 142 2.27 -21.04 -2.31
CA TYR A 142 1.18 -21.71 -1.59
C TYR A 142 0.47 -22.72 -2.48
N THR A 143 -0.39 -23.56 -1.90
CA THR A 143 -1.10 -24.59 -2.64
C THR A 143 -2.55 -24.22 -2.87
N ASN A 144 -3.19 -23.60 -1.88
CA ASN A 144 -4.63 -23.35 -1.90
C ASN A 144 -4.94 -21.87 -2.04
N ASP A 145 -5.84 -21.57 -2.96
CA ASP A 145 -6.34 -20.22 -3.18
C ASP A 145 -7.22 -19.77 -2.01
N PRO A 146 -7.26 -18.46 -1.71
CA PRO A 146 -8.16 -17.92 -0.70
C PRO A 146 -9.61 -18.15 -1.11
N THR A 147 -10.43 -18.65 -0.18
CA THR A 147 -11.87 -18.83 -0.40
C THR A 147 -12.67 -18.09 0.66
N ILE A 148 -13.73 -17.43 0.24
CA ILE A 148 -14.70 -16.86 1.16
C ILE A 148 -16.08 -17.27 0.68
N GLY A 149 -16.89 -17.85 1.57
CA GLY A 149 -18.05 -18.65 1.19
C GLY A 149 -19.14 -17.88 0.43
N ALA A 150 -20.31 -17.68 1.03
CA ALA A 150 -21.41 -16.93 0.41
C ALA A 150 -21.38 -15.43 0.76
N THR A 151 -20.32 -14.97 1.44
CA THR A 151 -20.20 -13.60 1.92
C THR A 151 -19.94 -12.62 0.77
N THR A 152 -20.70 -11.52 0.73
CA THR A 152 -20.58 -10.47 -0.30
C THR A 152 -19.91 -9.20 0.21
N THR A 153 -19.44 -9.20 1.46
CA THR A 153 -18.82 -8.05 2.12
C THR A 153 -17.64 -8.52 2.97
N ILE A 154 -16.44 -8.05 2.64
CA ILE A 154 -15.29 -8.18 3.52
C ILE A 154 -14.89 -6.77 3.97
N PRO A 155 -14.92 -6.49 5.28
CA PRO A 155 -14.36 -5.26 5.80
C PRO A 155 -12.81 -5.29 5.75
N LEU A 156 -12.23 -4.14 5.42
CA LEU A 156 -10.78 -3.89 5.54
C LEU A 156 -10.51 -3.14 6.85
N PHE A 157 -9.57 -3.63 7.64
CA PHE A 157 -9.13 -3.03 8.89
C PHE A 157 -7.64 -2.72 8.85
N PHE A 158 -7.27 -1.61 9.50
CA PHE A 158 -5.90 -1.30 9.87
C PHE A 158 -5.83 -1.11 11.38
N GLY A 159 -4.84 -1.75 12.01
CA GLY A 159 -4.59 -1.63 13.44
C GLY A 159 -5.65 -2.28 14.34
N GLU A 160 -6.59 -3.09 13.83
CA GLU A 160 -7.48 -3.90 14.68
C GLU A 160 -8.02 -5.11 13.92
N ARG A 161 -8.19 -6.23 14.63
CA ARG A 161 -8.92 -7.41 14.16
C ARG A 161 -10.36 -7.36 14.64
N LEU A 162 -11.31 -7.78 13.82
CA LEU A 162 -12.70 -7.87 14.27
C LEU A 162 -12.81 -8.87 15.44
N GLY A 163 -13.24 -8.38 16.61
CA GLY A 163 -13.33 -9.20 17.84
C GLY A 163 -12.03 -9.31 18.65
N GLY A 164 -10.96 -8.61 18.26
CA GLY A 164 -9.71 -8.48 19.02
C GLY A 164 -9.48 -7.07 19.57
N SER A 165 -8.61 -6.96 20.58
CA SER A 165 -7.97 -5.69 20.98
C SER A 165 -6.58 -5.69 20.37
N PHE A 166 -6.25 -4.64 19.64
CA PHE A 166 -4.89 -4.40 19.20
C PHE A 166 -4.29 -3.28 20.04
N ASP A 167 -3.10 -3.54 20.59
CA ASP A 167 -2.35 -2.58 21.42
C ASP A 167 -0.96 -2.30 20.84
N GLY A 168 -0.77 -2.44 19.53
CA GLY A 168 0.54 -2.21 18.91
C GLY A 168 0.73 -0.75 18.51
N ASP A 169 1.81 -0.12 18.95
CA ASP A 169 2.11 1.24 18.49
C ASP A 169 2.86 1.17 17.16
N TYR A 170 2.20 1.57 16.08
CA TYR A 170 2.88 1.76 14.81
C TYR A 170 2.38 3.01 14.10
N PHE A 171 3.19 3.48 13.16
CA PHE A 171 2.86 4.58 12.28
C PHE A 171 2.64 4.03 10.88
N GLY A 172 1.45 4.24 10.32
CA GLY A 172 1.10 3.88 8.96
C GLY A 172 0.90 5.11 8.08
N ALA A 173 1.52 5.13 6.90
CA ALA A 173 1.32 6.17 5.89
C ALA A 173 1.11 5.55 4.50
N GLU A 174 0.28 6.22 3.70
CA GLU A 174 0.06 5.93 2.28
C GLU A 174 -0.33 4.46 1.98
N PRO A 175 -1.26 3.82 2.73
CA PRO A 175 -1.69 2.49 2.34
C PRO A 175 -2.35 2.54 0.96
N ALA A 176 -2.11 1.51 0.17
CA ALA A 176 -2.80 1.30 -1.09
C ALA A 176 -3.02 -0.20 -1.29
N LEU A 177 -4.19 -0.54 -1.83
CA LEU A 177 -4.62 -1.90 -2.07
C LEU A 177 -5.21 -1.98 -3.48
N TRP A 178 -4.69 -2.87 -4.30
CA TRP A 178 -5.15 -3.11 -5.65
C TRP A 178 -5.68 -4.54 -5.77
N ASP A 179 -6.84 -4.72 -6.39
CA ASP A 179 -7.38 -6.01 -6.83
C ASP A 179 -6.72 -6.42 -8.15
N ALA A 180 -5.40 -6.55 -8.11
CA ALA A 180 -4.54 -6.92 -9.24
C ALA A 180 -3.13 -7.26 -8.74
N ALA A 181 -2.44 -8.15 -9.46
CA ALA A 181 -1.01 -8.39 -9.26
C ALA A 181 -0.20 -7.33 -9.99
N ILE A 182 0.35 -6.36 -9.24
CA ILE A 182 1.19 -5.30 -9.79
C ILE A 182 2.55 -5.89 -10.18
N PRO A 183 3.12 -5.51 -11.35
CA PRO A 183 4.44 -5.96 -11.76
C PRO A 183 5.58 -5.62 -10.78
N ASP A 184 6.57 -6.51 -10.68
CA ASP A 184 7.73 -6.36 -9.80
C ASP A 184 8.47 -5.02 -9.96
N ASP A 185 8.60 -4.48 -11.19
CA ASP A 185 9.28 -3.20 -11.45
C ASP A 185 8.54 -2.01 -10.84
N ILE A 186 7.21 -2.05 -10.85
CA ILE A 186 6.37 -1.05 -10.18
C ILE A 186 6.48 -1.19 -8.66
N MET A 187 6.44 -2.41 -8.13
CA MET A 187 6.51 -2.61 -6.68
C MET A 187 7.88 -2.20 -6.11
N VAL A 188 8.97 -2.51 -6.83
CA VAL A 188 10.32 -2.02 -6.52
C VAL A 188 10.36 -0.49 -6.51
N MET A 189 9.76 0.16 -7.51
CA MET A 189 9.74 1.62 -7.58
C MET A 189 8.94 2.25 -6.43
N LEU A 190 7.75 1.73 -6.12
CA LEU A 190 6.92 2.20 -5.02
C LEU A 190 7.67 2.11 -3.69
N THR A 191 8.21 0.93 -3.38
CA THR A 191 8.91 0.67 -2.11
C THR A 191 10.28 1.34 -2.02
N LYS A 192 11.03 1.45 -3.11
CA LYS A 192 12.35 2.11 -3.11
C LYS A 192 12.25 3.62 -2.96
N SER A 193 11.36 4.23 -3.72
CA SER A 193 11.25 5.68 -3.82
C SER A 193 10.28 6.27 -2.80
N LYS A 194 9.58 5.42 -2.03
CA LYS A 194 8.55 5.81 -1.07
C LYS A 194 7.54 6.77 -1.71
N LEU A 195 7.22 6.53 -2.98
CA LEU A 195 6.35 7.42 -3.75
C LEU A 195 4.92 7.26 -3.26
N CYS A 196 4.18 8.36 -3.27
CA CYS A 196 2.74 8.29 -3.08
C CYS A 196 2.14 7.43 -4.20
N PRO A 197 1.39 6.36 -3.88
CA PRO A 197 0.79 5.47 -4.88
C PRO A 197 -0.08 6.19 -5.92
N ASN A 198 -0.59 7.39 -5.60
CA ASN A 198 -1.44 8.21 -6.46
C ASN A 198 -0.89 8.53 -7.86
N PHE A 199 0.40 8.36 -8.11
CA PHE A 199 0.95 8.51 -9.45
C PHE A 199 0.46 7.42 -10.43
N TYR A 200 -0.05 6.28 -9.92
CA TYR A 200 -0.47 5.12 -10.72
C TYR A 200 -1.99 4.99 -10.78
N ARG A 201 -2.69 6.04 -11.21
CA ARG A 201 -4.12 5.92 -11.55
C ARG A 201 -4.25 5.35 -12.96
N LYS A 202 -4.50 4.04 -13.07
CA LYS A 202 -5.01 3.46 -14.31
C LYS A 202 -6.44 2.98 -14.06
N ASP A 203 -7.40 3.56 -14.78
CA ASP A 203 -8.73 3.00 -15.04
C ASP A 203 -9.48 2.37 -13.85
N GLY A 204 -9.55 3.05 -12.69
CA GLY A 204 -10.52 2.71 -11.64
C GLY A 204 -10.03 1.76 -10.54
N VAL A 205 -8.72 1.53 -10.38
CA VAL A 205 -8.21 0.73 -9.24
C VAL A 205 -8.27 1.53 -7.93
N PHE A 206 -8.64 0.84 -6.84
CA PHE A 206 -8.91 1.42 -5.54
C PHE A 206 -7.65 1.99 -4.89
N HIS A 207 -7.72 3.25 -4.47
CA HIS A 207 -6.71 3.88 -3.64
C HIS A 207 -7.43 4.27 -2.36
N SER A 208 -7.28 3.48 -1.29
CA SER A 208 -7.75 3.90 0.02
C SER A 208 -6.71 4.85 0.62
N HIS A 209 -6.85 6.15 0.34
CA HIS A 209 -6.14 7.15 1.13
C HIS A 209 -6.59 6.96 2.57
N MET A 210 -5.66 6.85 3.50
CA MET A 210 -5.96 7.27 4.87
C MET A 210 -6.06 8.83 4.86
N ILE A 211 -7.18 9.28 4.25
CA ILE A 211 -7.80 10.63 4.09
C ILE A 211 -7.00 11.69 3.28
N ARG A 212 -7.50 12.54 2.37
CA ARG A 212 -8.82 12.97 1.84
C ARG A 212 -8.64 13.28 0.35
N ASN A 213 -9.23 12.55 -0.58
CA ASN A 213 -9.52 13.16 -1.88
C ASN A 213 -11.01 13.01 -2.19
N ALA A 214 -11.51 13.82 -3.12
CA ALA A 214 -12.93 13.95 -3.44
C ALA A 214 -13.60 12.63 -3.88
N GLU A 215 -12.81 11.58 -4.11
CA GLU A 215 -13.22 10.29 -4.64
C GLU A 215 -13.88 9.40 -3.58
N ASP A 216 -13.42 9.43 -2.32
CA ASP A 216 -14.07 8.71 -1.21
C ASP A 216 -15.47 9.28 -0.92
N ILE A 217 -15.62 10.60 -1.04
CA ILE A 217 -16.92 11.29 -0.96
C ILE A 217 -17.80 10.92 -2.15
N TRP A 218 -17.23 10.75 -3.35
CA TRP A 218 -17.99 10.38 -4.56
C TRP A 218 -18.45 8.92 -4.55
N LYS A 219 -17.68 8.00 -3.95
CA LYS A 219 -18.07 6.58 -3.81
C LYS A 219 -18.84 6.28 -2.52
N GLY A 220 -18.90 7.23 -1.57
CA GLY A 220 -19.69 7.10 -0.35
C GLY A 220 -19.05 6.24 0.75
N HIS A 221 -17.78 5.85 0.61
CA HIS A 221 -17.05 5.15 1.66
C HIS A 221 -16.59 6.17 2.70
N SER A 222 -16.97 5.98 3.96
CA SER A 222 -16.45 6.75 5.09
C SER A 222 -15.80 5.80 6.07
N PRO A 223 -14.47 5.80 6.21
CA PRO A 223 -13.83 5.00 7.24
C PRO A 223 -14.30 5.47 8.61
N THR A 224 -14.50 4.52 9.52
CA THR A 224 -14.55 4.85 10.95
C THR A 224 -13.12 4.92 11.44
N ILE A 225 -12.73 6.07 11.98
CA ILE A 225 -11.41 6.32 12.54
C ILE A 225 -11.57 6.56 14.03
N THR A 226 -10.90 5.73 14.81
CA THR A 226 -10.75 5.92 16.25
C THR A 226 -9.27 6.17 16.51
N GLY A 227 -8.93 7.22 17.27
CA GLY A 227 -7.55 7.56 17.65
C GLY A 227 -7.12 9.01 17.46
N ALA A 228 -5.91 9.33 17.90
CA ALA A 228 -5.32 10.68 17.80
C ALA A 228 -4.45 10.82 16.55
N ALA A 229 -4.88 11.65 15.59
CA ALA A 229 -4.12 11.88 14.36
C ALA A 229 -3.01 12.93 14.53
N VAL A 230 -1.74 12.56 14.74
CA VAL A 230 -0.59 13.43 14.42
C VAL A 230 0.76 12.66 14.36
N ASP A 231 1.41 12.63 13.20
CA ASP A 231 2.87 12.88 13.09
C ASP A 231 3.20 13.33 11.65
N THR A 232 4.21 14.19 11.49
CA THR A 232 4.67 14.63 10.17
C THR A 232 5.77 13.71 9.65
N HIS A 233 5.50 12.89 8.64
CA HIS A 233 6.54 12.12 7.97
C HIS A 233 7.42 13.02 7.08
N ALA A 234 8.70 12.63 6.88
CA ALA A 234 9.60 13.27 5.93
C ALA A 234 8.96 13.41 4.54
N ALA A 235 9.22 14.52 3.85
CA ALA A 235 8.57 14.82 2.58
C ALA A 235 8.73 13.69 1.55
N VAL A 236 7.59 13.17 1.08
CA VAL A 236 7.55 12.37 -0.15
C VAL A 236 7.95 13.31 -1.28
N ILE A 237 9.04 12.98 -1.99
CA ILE A 237 9.54 13.80 -3.09
C ILE A 237 8.61 13.62 -4.29
N PHE A 238 7.78 14.62 -4.54
CA PHE A 238 7.06 14.74 -5.82
C PHE A 238 8.03 15.31 -6.86
N PRO A 239 8.29 14.65 -8.00
CA PRO A 239 8.98 15.29 -9.10
C PRO A 239 8.06 16.38 -9.69
N THR A 240 8.31 17.65 -9.35
CA THR A 240 7.46 18.80 -9.73
C THR A 240 7.86 19.47 -11.05
N GLN A 241 8.83 18.92 -11.80
CA GLN A 241 9.29 19.51 -13.06
C GLN A 241 8.57 18.88 -14.25
N PRO A 242 7.82 19.63 -15.09
CA PRO A 242 7.54 19.19 -16.45
C PRO A 242 8.87 19.02 -17.20
N ILE A 243 9.11 17.82 -17.74
CA ILE A 243 10.39 17.40 -18.33
C ILE A 243 10.75 18.18 -19.63
N SER A 244 9.87 19.04 -20.13
CA SER A 244 10.15 19.87 -21.32
C SER A 244 11.37 20.80 -21.17
N GLY A 245 11.90 21.00 -19.95
CA GLY A 245 13.14 21.75 -19.70
C GLY A 245 14.45 20.95 -19.78
N PHE A 246 14.43 19.61 -19.80
CA PHE A 246 15.66 18.79 -19.72
C PHE A 246 16.42 18.65 -21.05
N ALA A 247 15.85 19.09 -22.17
CA ALA A 247 16.55 19.08 -23.46
C ALA A 247 17.65 20.15 -23.56
N ALA A 248 17.67 21.16 -22.66
CA ALA A 248 18.56 22.32 -22.78
C ALA A 248 19.73 22.38 -21.78
N ALA A 249 19.72 21.53 -20.73
CA ALA A 249 20.81 21.45 -19.76
C ALA A 249 21.28 19.99 -19.70
N GLY A 250 22.55 19.75 -20.04
CA GLY A 250 23.15 18.44 -20.31
C GLY A 250 22.57 17.27 -19.51
N ALA A 251 22.36 16.15 -20.22
CA ALA A 251 21.65 14.97 -19.74
C ALA A 251 22.06 14.57 -18.31
N PRO A 252 21.09 14.30 -17.42
CA PRO A 252 21.38 13.82 -16.09
C PRO A 252 22.03 12.42 -16.14
N PRO A 253 22.70 11.99 -15.05
CA PRO A 253 23.25 10.64 -14.95
C PRO A 253 22.17 9.59 -15.23
N ALA A 254 22.51 8.55 -16.00
CA ALA A 254 21.57 7.55 -16.53
C ALA A 254 20.63 6.89 -15.49
N ARG A 255 21.02 6.91 -14.21
CA ARG A 255 20.20 6.38 -13.09
C ARG A 255 18.89 7.13 -12.88
N ASP A 256 18.85 8.44 -13.15
CA ASP A 256 17.66 9.28 -12.92
C ASP A 256 16.67 9.21 -14.10
N LEU A 257 17.15 8.83 -15.29
CA LEU A 257 16.32 8.60 -16.48
C LEU A 257 15.50 7.30 -16.39
N MET A 258 15.95 6.32 -15.62
CA MET A 258 15.30 5.01 -15.51
C MET A 258 14.01 5.05 -14.68
N LEU A 259 13.99 5.83 -13.59
CA LEU A 259 12.79 6.06 -12.78
C LEU A 259 11.72 6.85 -13.56
N ILE A 260 12.16 7.78 -14.42
CA ILE A 260 11.27 8.62 -15.23
C ILE A 260 10.68 7.83 -16.41
N SER A 261 11.47 7.01 -17.11
CA SER A 261 10.96 6.26 -18.28
C SER A 261 9.94 5.18 -17.90
N ILE A 262 10.10 4.57 -16.72
CA ILE A 262 9.13 3.59 -16.19
C ILE A 262 7.80 4.30 -15.88
N ALA A 263 7.81 5.45 -15.19
CA ALA A 263 6.59 6.22 -14.96
C ALA A 263 5.90 6.67 -16.27
N MET A 264 6.67 6.99 -17.31
CA MET A 264 6.14 7.35 -18.63
C MET A 264 5.58 6.17 -19.44
N LYS A 265 6.06 4.93 -19.22
CA LYS A 265 5.53 3.72 -19.88
C LYS A 265 4.07 3.44 -19.48
N TYR A 266 3.67 3.85 -18.27
CA TYR A 266 2.36 3.55 -17.71
C TYR A 266 1.39 4.74 -17.66
N ALA A 267 1.86 5.96 -17.99
CA ALA A 267 0.96 7.10 -18.19
C ALA A 267 0.20 6.95 -19.52
N PRO A 268 -1.14 7.11 -19.55
CA PRO A 268 -1.86 7.16 -20.81
C PRO A 268 -1.31 8.34 -21.64
N LEU A 269 -0.68 8.03 -22.77
CA LEU A 269 -0.27 9.05 -23.73
C LEU A 269 -1.51 9.85 -24.11
N PRO A 270 -1.51 11.20 -24.00
CA PRO A 270 -2.61 11.98 -24.53
C PRO A 270 -2.72 11.66 -26.01
N LEU A 271 -3.87 11.10 -26.40
CA LEU A 271 -4.21 10.85 -27.78
C LEU A 271 -4.14 12.20 -28.48
N LEU A 272 -3.05 12.44 -29.22
CA LEU A 272 -2.87 13.64 -30.04
C LEU A 272 -3.88 13.53 -31.19
N ALA A 273 -5.13 13.89 -30.91
CA ALA A 273 -6.17 14.17 -31.88
C ALA A 273 -5.84 15.49 -32.58
N GLY A 274 -4.72 15.51 -33.29
CA GLY A 274 -4.34 16.57 -34.21
C GLY A 274 -4.82 16.20 -35.59
N GLY A 275 -6.10 16.44 -35.87
CA GLY A 275 -6.60 16.47 -37.24
C GLY A 275 -5.84 17.55 -38.02
N MET A 276 -4.97 17.14 -38.93
CA MET A 276 -4.46 18.03 -39.97
C MET A 276 -5.61 18.36 -40.91
N GLY A 277 -6.23 19.53 -40.69
CA GLY A 277 -6.98 20.20 -41.73
C GLY A 277 -6.00 20.63 -42.82
N LEU A 278 -6.12 20.02 -44.00
CA LEU A 278 -5.58 20.55 -45.24
C LEU A 278 -6.44 21.75 -45.65
N ALA A 279 -5.81 22.91 -45.75
CA ALA A 279 -6.28 24.07 -46.52
C ALA A 279 -5.10 24.58 -47.36
#